data_AF-A0A1M6EKZ0-F1
#
_entry.id   AF-A0A1M6EKZ0-F1
#
_cell.length_a   1.000
_cell.length_b   1.000
_cell.length_c   1.000
_cell.angle_alpha   90.00
_cell.angle_beta   90.00
_cell.angle_gamma   90.00
#
_symmetry.space_group_name_H-M   'P 1'
#
loop_
_entity.id
_entity.type
_entity.pdbx_description
1 polymer ?
#
loop_
_entity_poly.entity_id
_entity_poly.type
_entity_poly.pdbx_seq_one_letter_code
_entity_poly.pdbx_strand_id
1 'polypeptide(L)'
;MLRLPLRECGVRQVATDRHWLPGLAPLRPPGLAVPRLRFAGAPGPGFPHPWTIQDWLEGDSAHHAPPRDDPAAGRALAGMMRALQALPGAGALPPSRSLAAQDESVRAQIAEFRPGEGDRGRLEAEWDAAMALPRHGGPSVVVHGDLHPLNLVVRGGALSGVIDWGGLSRGDPARDLMAGWTVLGVPGRTALAAALRPDPAALARGRAHALAMACMGIPFYRRGNPAFLAMIHRILAEVLAHPA
;
A
#
# COMPACT_ATOMS: atom_id res chain seq x y z
N MET A 1 2.06 5.34 19.82
CA MET A 1 1.03 4.34 19.45
C MET A 1 1.41 2.98 20.02
N LEU A 2 0.48 2.30 20.70
CA LEU A 2 0.64 0.90 21.13
C LEU A 2 0.01 -0.02 20.08
N ARG A 3 0.74 -1.04 19.60
CA ARG A 3 0.24 -2.05 18.64
C ARG A 3 0.13 -3.41 19.32
N LEU A 4 -1.09 -3.89 19.50
CA LEU A 4 -1.41 -5.21 20.05
C LEU A 4 -2.02 -6.08 18.93
N PRO A 5 -1.37 -7.17 18.51
CA PRO A 5 -1.92 -8.03 17.47
C PRO A 5 -3.13 -8.83 17.97
N LEU A 6 -4.21 -8.83 17.18
CA LEU A 6 -5.43 -9.62 17.45
C LEU A 6 -5.49 -10.93 16.65
N ARG A 7 -4.57 -11.10 15.69
CA ARG A 7 -4.54 -12.22 14.74
C ARG A 7 -3.09 -12.58 14.44
N GLU A 8 -2.88 -13.80 13.98
CA GLU A 8 -1.55 -14.33 13.63
C GLU A 8 -0.82 -13.47 12.59
N CYS A 9 -1.53 -12.87 11.63
CA CYS A 9 -0.93 -11.91 10.70
C CYS A 9 -0.34 -10.67 11.39
N GLY A 10 -1.00 -10.18 12.45
CA GLY A 10 -0.49 -9.08 13.26
C GLY A 10 0.73 -9.48 14.09
N VAL A 11 0.82 -10.74 14.53
CA VAL A 11 2.00 -11.25 15.24
C VAL A 11 3.23 -11.22 14.33
N ARG A 12 3.07 -11.66 13.07
CA ARG A 12 4.15 -11.54 12.07
C ARG A 12 4.54 -10.09 11.82
N GLN A 13 3.58 -9.18 11.78
CA GLN A 13 3.86 -7.77 11.63
C GLN A 13 4.67 -7.19 12.79
N VAL A 14 4.43 -7.61 14.04
CA VAL A 14 5.25 -7.20 15.18
C VAL A 14 6.72 -7.61 14.98
N ALA A 15 6.98 -8.79 14.43
CA ALA A 15 8.33 -9.23 14.10
C ALA A 15 8.96 -8.35 13.00
N THR A 16 8.21 -8.03 11.94
CA THR A 16 8.64 -7.09 10.89
C THR A 16 8.98 -5.73 11.48
N ASP A 17 8.10 -5.16 12.29
CA ASP A 17 8.30 -3.85 12.91
C ASP A 17 9.56 -3.84 13.79
N ARG A 18 9.77 -4.90 14.59
CA ARG A 18 10.95 -5.03 15.46
C ARG A 18 12.26 -5.10 14.68
N HIS A 19 12.26 -5.79 13.55
CA HIS A 19 13.47 -6.02 12.76
C HIS A 19 13.79 -4.83 11.83
N TRP A 20 12.78 -4.30 11.14
CA TRP A 20 12.99 -3.37 10.03
C TRP A 20 12.79 -1.88 10.38
N LEU A 21 11.86 -1.51 11.28
CA LEU A 21 11.64 -0.10 11.61
C LEU A 21 12.91 0.63 12.09
N PRO A 22 13.82 0.01 12.88
CA PRO A 22 15.08 0.66 13.24
C PRO A 22 15.94 1.04 12.02
N GLY A 23 15.92 0.23 10.96
CA GLY A 23 16.65 0.50 9.71
C GLY A 23 15.92 1.45 8.76
N LEU A 24 14.60 1.61 8.91
CA LEU A 24 13.78 2.55 8.14
C LEU A 24 13.78 3.96 8.73
N ALA A 25 13.87 4.10 10.06
CA ALA A 25 13.88 5.41 10.72
C ALA A 25 14.97 6.38 10.22
N PRO A 26 16.18 5.93 9.83
CA PRO A 26 17.20 6.78 9.22
C PRO A 26 16.89 7.19 7.77
N LEU A 27 16.03 6.46 7.03
CA LEU A 27 15.76 6.75 5.62
C LEU A 27 15.24 8.16 5.40
N ARG A 28 14.55 8.73 6.40
CA ARG A 28 13.96 10.09 6.40
C ARG A 28 13.53 10.52 5.01
N PRO A 29 12.62 9.76 4.36
CA PRO A 29 12.20 10.06 3.01
C PRO A 29 11.74 11.52 2.94
N PRO A 30 12.18 12.29 1.93
CA PRO A 30 11.96 13.73 1.93
C PRO A 30 10.49 14.10 2.16
N GLY A 31 10.21 14.78 3.27
CA GLY A 31 8.87 15.24 3.63
C GLY A 31 7.94 14.20 4.27
N LEU A 32 8.38 12.96 4.49
CA LEU A 32 7.56 11.90 5.09
C LEU A 32 8.21 11.34 6.37
N ALA A 33 7.50 11.48 7.49
CA ALA A 33 7.87 10.85 8.75
C ALA A 33 7.61 9.35 8.73
N VAL A 34 8.50 8.60 9.38
CA VAL A 34 8.39 7.15 9.61
C VAL A 34 8.36 6.93 11.13
N PRO A 35 7.41 6.14 11.68
CA PRO A 35 7.36 5.89 13.12
C PRO A 35 8.64 5.21 13.58
N ARG A 36 9.26 5.72 14.65
CA ARG A 36 10.36 5.00 15.29
C ARG A 36 9.78 3.97 16.23
N LEU A 37 10.36 2.78 16.22
CA LEU A 37 10.13 1.80 17.27
C LEU A 37 10.69 2.34 18.58
N ARG A 38 9.82 2.48 19.59
CA ARG A 38 10.18 2.97 20.93
C ARG A 38 10.38 1.82 21.91
N PHE A 39 9.59 0.76 21.76
CA PHE A 39 9.69 -0.42 22.60
C PHE A 39 9.17 -1.66 21.86
N ALA A 40 9.79 -2.81 22.12
CA ALA A 40 9.31 -4.12 21.69
C ALA A 40 9.06 -4.97 22.94
N GLY A 41 7.80 -5.34 23.16
CA GLY A 41 7.36 -6.12 24.30
C GLY A 41 7.26 -7.61 24.00
N ALA A 42 7.46 -8.41 25.04
CA ALA A 42 7.29 -9.86 25.01
C ALA A 42 5.85 -10.25 25.42
N PRO A 43 5.41 -11.47 25.07
CA PRO A 43 4.23 -12.09 25.68
C PRO A 43 4.28 -12.02 27.20
N GLY A 44 3.12 -11.88 27.84
CA GLY A 44 3.02 -11.81 29.29
C GLY A 44 1.66 -12.24 29.83
N PRO A 45 1.47 -12.20 31.15
CA PRO A 45 0.18 -12.54 31.77
C PRO A 45 -0.95 -11.69 31.17
N GLY A 46 -1.98 -12.35 30.64
CA GLY A 46 -3.14 -11.69 30.02
C GLY A 46 -2.97 -11.29 28.54
N PHE A 47 -1.78 -11.42 27.95
CA PHE A 47 -1.57 -11.19 26.52
C PHE A 47 -0.45 -12.08 25.93
N PRO A 48 -0.79 -13.16 25.20
CA PRO A 48 0.18 -14.20 24.80
C PRO A 48 1.01 -13.84 23.57
N HIS A 49 0.87 -12.63 23.02
CA HIS A 49 1.54 -12.24 21.78
C HIS A 49 2.58 -11.14 22.02
N PRO A 50 3.64 -11.05 21.20
CA PRO A 50 4.54 -9.91 21.22
C PRO A 50 3.81 -8.64 20.77
N TRP A 51 4.32 -7.48 21.16
CA TRP A 51 3.71 -6.19 20.87
C TRP A 51 4.75 -5.08 20.71
N THR A 52 4.36 -3.92 20.19
CA THR A 52 5.28 -2.78 20.02
C THR A 52 4.68 -1.45 20.46
N ILE A 53 5.54 -0.53 20.87
CA ILE A 53 5.23 0.90 20.99
C ILE A 53 6.03 1.64 19.94
N GLN A 54 5.36 2.47 19.17
CA GLN A 54 5.94 3.28 18.11
C GLN A 54 5.61 4.76 18.32
N ASP A 55 6.36 5.65 17.68
CA ASP A 55 5.99 7.07 17.64
C ASP A 55 4.56 7.25 17.10
N TRP A 56 3.82 8.18 17.69
CA TRP A 56 2.60 8.69 17.08
C TRP A 56 2.99 9.76 16.07
N LEU A 57 2.47 9.67 14.84
CA LEU A 57 2.70 10.69 13.82
C LEU A 57 1.54 11.68 13.85
N GLU A 58 1.81 12.93 14.17
CA GLU A 58 0.79 13.99 14.24
C GLU A 58 0.20 14.31 12.86
N GLY A 59 -1.13 14.23 12.77
CA GLY A 59 -1.91 14.50 11.57
C GLY A 59 -3.14 13.61 11.46
N ASP A 60 -3.86 13.75 10.36
CA ASP A 60 -5.04 12.96 10.02
C ASP A 60 -4.68 11.83 9.07
N SER A 61 -5.44 10.75 9.08
CA SER A 61 -5.34 9.76 8.00
C SER A 61 -5.76 10.37 6.67
N ALA A 62 -5.05 10.05 5.58
CA ALA A 62 -5.43 10.46 4.22
C ALA A 62 -6.81 9.93 3.80
N HIS A 63 -7.37 8.94 4.51
CA HIS A 63 -8.76 8.52 4.32
C HIS A 63 -9.78 9.59 4.76
N HIS A 64 -9.53 10.24 5.90
CA HIS A 64 -10.42 11.24 6.49
C HIS A 64 -10.13 12.64 5.96
N ALA A 65 -8.86 12.98 5.78
CA ALA A 65 -8.41 14.25 5.22
C ALA A 65 -7.41 13.96 4.08
N PRO A 66 -7.88 13.74 2.84
CA PRO A 66 -7.01 13.52 1.70
C PRO A 66 -5.97 14.64 1.53
N PRO A 67 -4.77 14.32 1.03
CA PRO A 67 -3.82 15.37 0.68
C PRO A 67 -4.41 16.27 -0.41
N ARG A 68 -3.91 17.52 -0.50
CA ARG A 68 -4.25 18.40 -1.63
C ARG A 68 -3.96 17.68 -2.94
N ASP A 69 -4.83 17.89 -3.91
CA ASP A 69 -4.64 17.35 -5.25
C ASP A 69 -3.61 18.19 -6.01
N ASP A 70 -2.34 18.02 -5.63
CA ASP A 70 -1.22 18.75 -6.18
C ASP A 70 -0.01 17.83 -6.43
N PRO A 71 0.99 18.31 -7.20
CA PRO A 71 2.20 17.54 -7.49
C PRO A 71 3.08 17.17 -6.27
N ALA A 72 2.91 17.81 -5.12
CA ALA A 72 3.81 17.62 -3.98
C ALA A 72 3.66 16.24 -3.34
N ALA A 73 2.42 15.74 -3.22
CA ALA A 73 2.15 14.40 -2.70
C ALA A 73 2.83 13.31 -3.55
N GLY A 74 2.74 13.43 -4.88
CA GLY A 74 3.41 12.52 -5.81
C GLY A 74 4.94 12.53 -5.67
N ARG A 75 5.54 13.71 -5.52
CA ARG A 75 7.00 13.83 -5.31
C ARG A 75 7.46 13.24 -3.97
N ALA A 76 6.68 13.44 -2.90
CA ALA A 76 6.99 12.88 -1.58
C ALA A 76 7.01 11.34 -1.61
N LEU A 77 5.97 10.74 -2.20
CA LEU A 77 5.90 9.28 -2.39
C LEU A 77 7.02 8.76 -3.31
N ALA A 78 7.35 9.48 -4.39
CA ALA A 78 8.48 9.13 -5.25
C ALA A 78 9.82 9.10 -4.47
N GLY A 79 10.04 10.11 -3.61
CA GLY A 79 11.22 10.19 -2.75
C GLY A 79 11.31 9.00 -1.79
N MET A 80 10.20 8.61 -1.18
CA MET A 80 10.13 7.43 -0.32
C MET A 80 10.41 6.14 -1.10
N MET A 81 9.75 5.92 -2.22
CA MET A 81 9.94 4.71 -3.03
C MET A 81 11.41 4.57 -3.46
N ARG A 82 12.06 5.65 -3.89
CA ARG A 82 13.51 5.64 -4.19
C ARG A 82 14.37 5.31 -2.98
N ALA A 83 14.06 5.87 -1.80
CA ALA A 83 14.78 5.58 -0.57
C ALA A 83 14.66 4.10 -0.17
N LEU A 84 13.47 3.51 -0.31
CA LEU A 84 13.27 2.08 -0.08
C LEU A 84 14.05 1.24 -1.09
N GLN A 85 13.97 1.56 -2.37
CA GLN A 85 14.68 0.85 -3.43
C GLN A 85 16.21 0.84 -3.24
N ALA A 86 16.76 1.85 -2.55
CA ALA A 86 18.18 1.99 -2.24
C ALA A 86 18.61 1.31 -0.92
N LEU A 87 17.70 0.71 -0.14
CA LEU A 87 18.03 0.10 1.15
C LEU A 87 19.03 -1.08 1.00
N PRO A 88 20.19 -1.03 1.68
CA PRO A 88 21.13 -2.14 1.70
C PRO A 88 20.64 -3.27 2.62
N GLY A 89 21.15 -4.50 2.42
CA GLY A 89 20.90 -5.62 3.35
C GLY A 89 19.46 -6.16 3.34
N ALA A 90 18.63 -5.70 2.42
CA ALA A 90 17.23 -6.09 2.33
C ALA A 90 16.99 -7.56 1.91
N GLY A 91 18.04 -8.34 1.59
CA GLY A 91 17.91 -9.73 1.14
C GLY A 91 17.15 -10.66 2.10
N ALA A 92 16.99 -10.29 3.37
CA ALA A 92 16.19 -11.02 4.35
C ALA A 92 14.68 -10.73 4.32
N LEU A 93 14.23 -9.76 3.49
CA LEU A 93 12.80 -9.48 3.34
C LEU A 93 12.08 -10.60 2.55
N PRO A 94 10.83 -10.90 2.90
CA PRO A 94 10.05 -11.88 2.16
C PRO A 94 9.78 -11.40 0.72
N PRO A 95 9.55 -12.32 -0.23
CA PRO A 95 9.15 -11.94 -1.58
C PRO A 95 7.79 -11.21 -1.54
N SER A 96 7.69 -10.13 -2.29
CA SER A 96 6.44 -9.42 -2.52
C SER A 96 5.51 -10.29 -3.36
N ARG A 97 4.22 -10.27 -3.04
CA ARG A 97 3.22 -11.02 -3.79
C ARG A 97 3.08 -10.41 -5.19
N SER A 98 3.52 -11.14 -6.20
CA SER A 98 3.43 -10.69 -7.60
C SER A 98 1.98 -10.48 -8.03
N LEU A 99 1.79 -9.73 -9.11
CA LEU A 99 0.46 -9.54 -9.69
C LEU A 99 -0.14 -10.87 -10.15
N ALA A 100 0.65 -11.71 -10.82
CA ALA A 100 0.23 -13.05 -11.25
C ALA A 100 -0.16 -13.96 -10.07
N ALA A 101 0.54 -13.87 -8.93
CA ALA A 101 0.19 -14.65 -7.72
C ALA A 101 -1.12 -14.19 -7.05
N GLN A 102 -1.76 -13.13 -7.56
CA GLN A 102 -3.07 -12.65 -7.12
C GLN A 102 -4.21 -13.10 -8.04
N ASP A 103 -3.92 -13.69 -9.21
CA ASP A 103 -4.91 -13.95 -10.27
C ASP A 103 -6.11 -14.76 -9.77
N GLU A 104 -5.86 -15.97 -9.24
CA GLU A 104 -6.91 -16.84 -8.71
C GLU A 104 -7.74 -16.15 -7.62
N SER A 105 -7.07 -15.49 -6.67
CA SER A 105 -7.76 -14.79 -5.58
C SER A 105 -8.62 -13.65 -6.09
N VAL A 106 -8.14 -12.86 -7.04
CA VAL A 106 -8.89 -11.72 -7.58
C VAL A 106 -10.08 -12.21 -8.40
N ARG A 107 -9.92 -13.22 -9.26
CA ARG A 107 -11.03 -13.80 -10.02
C ARG A 107 -12.11 -14.38 -9.12
N ALA A 108 -11.70 -15.13 -8.08
CA ALA A 108 -12.63 -15.65 -7.09
C ALA A 108 -13.40 -14.53 -6.39
N GLN A 109 -12.75 -13.43 -6.03
CA GLN A 109 -13.43 -12.31 -5.38
C GLN A 109 -14.32 -11.52 -6.33
N ILE A 110 -13.94 -11.35 -7.60
CA ILE A 110 -14.82 -10.74 -8.62
C ILE A 110 -16.12 -11.55 -8.78
N ALA A 111 -16.04 -12.88 -8.73
CA ALA A 111 -17.22 -13.74 -8.80
C ALA A 111 -18.23 -13.51 -7.65
N GLU A 112 -17.75 -13.00 -6.50
CA GLU A 112 -18.54 -12.72 -5.31
C GLU A 112 -19.16 -11.30 -5.28
N PHE A 113 -18.94 -10.47 -6.32
CA PHE A 113 -19.55 -9.13 -6.40
C PHE A 113 -21.06 -9.22 -6.53
N ARG A 114 -21.76 -8.39 -5.74
CA ARG A 114 -23.22 -8.26 -5.76
C ARG A 114 -23.67 -7.13 -6.70
N PRO A 115 -24.94 -7.13 -7.14
CA PRO A 115 -25.52 -6.01 -7.87
C PRO A 115 -25.30 -4.69 -7.12
N GLY A 116 -24.76 -3.68 -7.81
CA GLY A 116 -24.46 -2.36 -7.25
C GLY A 116 -23.06 -2.22 -6.63
N GLU A 117 -22.30 -3.30 -6.45
CA GLU A 117 -20.92 -3.24 -5.92
C GLU A 117 -19.86 -2.97 -7.01
N GLY A 118 -20.20 -3.25 -8.28
CA GLY A 118 -19.37 -3.04 -9.46
C GLY A 118 -19.91 -3.80 -10.67
N ASP A 119 -19.49 -3.40 -11.88
CA ASP A 119 -19.78 -4.14 -13.12
C ASP A 119 -18.79 -5.29 -13.27
N ARG A 120 -19.24 -6.51 -12.96
CA ARG A 120 -18.40 -7.72 -13.03
C ARG A 120 -17.73 -7.93 -14.38
N GLY A 121 -18.45 -7.74 -15.49
CA GLY A 121 -17.89 -7.94 -16.82
C GLY A 121 -16.77 -6.95 -17.11
N ARG A 122 -16.95 -5.70 -16.67
CA ARG A 122 -15.89 -4.68 -16.74
C ARG A 122 -14.69 -5.03 -15.86
N LEU A 123 -14.91 -5.51 -14.64
CA LEU A 123 -13.82 -5.92 -13.72
C LEU A 123 -13.02 -7.09 -14.28
N GLU A 124 -13.69 -8.08 -14.87
CA GLU A 124 -13.07 -9.22 -15.53
C GLU A 124 -12.21 -8.76 -16.71
N ALA A 125 -12.73 -7.90 -17.59
CA ALA A 125 -11.99 -7.36 -18.73
C ALA A 125 -10.74 -6.57 -18.31
N GLU A 126 -10.86 -5.72 -17.29
CA GLU A 126 -9.74 -4.94 -16.74
C GLU A 126 -8.68 -5.86 -16.09
N TRP A 127 -9.12 -6.93 -15.42
CA TRP A 127 -8.22 -7.90 -14.82
C TRP A 127 -7.52 -8.79 -15.87
N ASP A 128 -8.22 -9.17 -16.93
CA ASP A 128 -7.63 -9.90 -18.06
C ASP A 128 -6.55 -9.07 -18.76
N ALA A 129 -6.81 -7.77 -18.99
CA ALA A 129 -5.81 -6.85 -19.51
C ALA A 129 -4.59 -6.74 -18.58
N ALA A 130 -4.81 -6.72 -17.26
CA ALA A 130 -3.73 -6.72 -16.27
C ALA A 130 -2.89 -8.00 -16.29
N MET A 131 -3.50 -9.17 -16.50
CA MET A 131 -2.79 -10.45 -16.62
C MET A 131 -1.97 -10.58 -17.91
N ALA A 132 -2.34 -9.85 -18.96
CA ALA A 132 -1.60 -9.79 -20.21
C ALA A 132 -0.35 -8.88 -20.15
N LEU A 133 -0.18 -8.08 -19.09
CA LEU A 133 0.96 -7.19 -18.96
C LEU A 133 2.29 -7.95 -18.86
N PRO A 134 3.37 -7.42 -19.47
CA PRO A 134 4.71 -7.97 -19.29
C PRO A 134 5.08 -8.05 -17.80
N ARG A 135 5.64 -9.19 -17.39
CA ARG A 135 6.17 -9.39 -16.04
C ARG A 135 7.39 -8.48 -15.82
N HIS A 136 7.61 -8.07 -14.57
CA HIS A 136 8.84 -7.35 -14.21
C HIS A 136 10.07 -8.23 -14.45
N GLY A 137 10.94 -7.79 -15.35
CA GLY A 137 12.20 -8.47 -15.67
C GLY A 137 13.43 -7.87 -14.98
N GLY A 138 13.27 -6.78 -14.22
CA GLY A 138 14.37 -6.11 -13.53
C GLY A 138 14.68 -6.73 -12.15
N PRO A 139 15.66 -6.15 -11.42
CA PRO A 139 15.98 -6.61 -10.07
C PRO A 139 14.80 -6.40 -9.11
N SER A 140 14.67 -7.30 -8.14
CA SER A 140 13.74 -7.12 -7.02
C SER A 140 14.22 -6.00 -6.10
N VAL A 141 13.31 -5.08 -5.78
CA VAL A 141 13.56 -3.94 -4.89
C VAL A 141 12.71 -4.01 -3.64
N VAL A 142 13.07 -3.25 -2.61
CA VAL A 142 12.23 -3.12 -1.41
C VAL A 142 11.01 -2.27 -1.75
N VAL A 143 9.84 -2.75 -1.33
CA VAL A 143 8.55 -2.05 -1.47
C VAL A 143 7.84 -2.04 -0.12
N HIS A 144 7.09 -0.97 0.15
CA HIS A 144 6.20 -0.88 1.31
C HIS A 144 5.09 -1.93 1.22
N GLY A 145 4.55 -2.17 0.03
CA GLY A 145 3.64 -3.28 -0.25
C GLY A 145 2.17 -3.03 0.03
N ASP A 146 1.81 -1.91 0.67
CA ASP A 146 0.46 -1.63 1.18
C ASP A 146 0.13 -0.12 1.29
N LEU A 147 0.50 0.66 0.27
CA LEU A 147 0.24 2.10 0.22
C LEU A 147 -1.22 2.40 -0.15
N HIS A 148 -2.04 2.63 0.87
CA HIS A 148 -3.42 3.11 0.74
C HIS A 148 -3.71 4.23 1.77
N PRO A 149 -4.84 4.96 1.66
CA PRO A 149 -5.08 6.17 2.46
C PRO A 149 -5.03 6.01 3.99
N LEU A 150 -5.31 4.83 4.53
CA LEU A 150 -5.24 4.62 5.99
C LEU A 150 -3.81 4.44 6.49
N ASN A 151 -2.85 4.15 5.61
CA ASN A 151 -1.44 4.02 5.94
C ASN A 151 -0.64 5.31 5.70
N LEU A 152 -1.32 6.40 5.33
CA LEU A 152 -0.72 7.71 5.09
C LEU A 152 -1.29 8.76 6.03
N VAL A 153 -0.40 9.63 6.51
CA VAL A 153 -0.71 10.74 7.41
C VAL A 153 -0.61 12.05 6.63
N VAL A 154 -1.59 12.93 6.85
CA VAL A 154 -1.72 14.25 6.25
C VAL A 154 -1.70 15.30 7.34
N ARG A 155 -0.94 16.37 7.14
CA ARG A 155 -0.92 17.53 8.04
C ARG A 155 -0.99 18.81 7.21
N GLY A 156 -1.99 19.66 7.49
CA GLY A 156 -2.18 20.92 6.77
C GLY A 156 -2.36 20.75 5.26
N GLY A 157 -2.95 19.62 4.83
CA GLY A 157 -3.17 19.26 3.43
C GLY A 157 -1.96 18.66 2.70
N ALA A 158 -0.81 18.49 3.36
CA ALA A 158 0.36 17.83 2.79
C ALA A 158 0.54 16.43 3.38
N LEU A 159 0.98 15.46 2.58
CA LEU A 159 1.46 14.18 3.11
C LEU A 159 2.62 14.45 4.07
N SER A 160 2.53 13.90 5.27
CA SER A 160 3.48 14.15 6.36
C SER A 160 4.09 12.89 6.95
N GLY A 161 3.50 11.71 6.71
CA GLY A 161 4.02 10.46 7.25
C GLY A 161 3.42 9.21 6.64
N VAL A 162 4.11 8.09 6.87
CA VAL A 162 3.73 6.76 6.39
C VAL A 162 3.83 5.77 7.53
N ILE A 163 2.76 5.01 7.76
CA ILE A 163 2.65 4.03 8.84
C ILE A 163 2.41 2.64 8.24
N ASP A 164 2.36 1.63 9.11
CA ASP A 164 2.07 0.24 8.73
C ASP A 164 3.10 -0.38 7.76
N TRP A 165 4.31 -0.57 8.29
CA TRP A 165 5.42 -1.17 7.57
C TRP A 165 5.38 -2.71 7.56
N GLY A 166 4.24 -3.32 7.89
CA GLY A 166 4.11 -4.78 7.98
C GLY A 166 4.17 -5.48 6.62
N GLY A 167 3.80 -4.77 5.56
CA GLY A 167 3.84 -5.24 4.17
C GLY A 167 5.23 -5.19 3.51
N LEU A 168 6.25 -4.74 4.25
CA LEU A 168 7.60 -4.58 3.73
C LEU A 168 8.10 -5.89 3.11
N SER A 169 8.46 -5.84 1.84
CA SER A 169 8.79 -7.03 1.05
C SER A 169 9.70 -6.68 -0.13
N ARG A 170 10.11 -7.68 -0.90
CA ARG A 170 10.97 -7.51 -2.08
C ARG A 170 10.36 -8.05 -3.37
N GLY A 171 10.30 -7.23 -4.41
CA GLY A 171 9.80 -7.68 -5.70
C GLY A 171 9.69 -6.55 -6.71
N ASP A 172 8.59 -6.57 -7.46
CA ASP A 172 8.29 -5.60 -8.51
C ASP A 172 8.11 -4.18 -7.92
N PRO A 173 8.87 -3.16 -8.38
CA PRO A 173 8.68 -1.77 -7.96
C PRO A 173 7.25 -1.25 -8.22
N ALA A 174 6.53 -1.82 -9.20
CA ALA A 174 5.16 -1.45 -9.50
C ALA A 174 4.20 -1.68 -8.34
N ARG A 175 4.55 -2.52 -7.35
CA ARG A 175 3.70 -2.76 -6.19
C ARG A 175 3.32 -1.47 -5.47
N ASP A 176 4.27 -0.56 -5.28
CA ASP A 176 4.03 0.71 -4.58
C ASP A 176 3.46 1.80 -5.51
N LEU A 177 3.54 1.64 -6.83
CA LEU A 177 2.90 2.55 -7.79
C LEU A 177 1.38 2.54 -7.69
N MET A 178 0.77 1.55 -7.02
CA MET A 178 -0.67 1.56 -6.71
C MET A 178 -1.11 2.84 -5.98
N ALA A 179 -0.20 3.49 -5.24
CA ALA A 179 -0.44 4.78 -4.60
C ALA A 179 -0.95 5.87 -5.57
N GLY A 180 -0.61 5.76 -6.86
CA GLY A 180 -1.12 6.62 -7.92
C GLY A 180 -2.63 6.57 -8.13
N TRP A 181 -3.30 5.52 -7.67
CA TRP A 181 -4.77 5.35 -7.75
C TRP A 181 -5.41 5.17 -6.38
N THR A 182 -4.67 4.71 -5.37
CA THR A 182 -5.23 4.56 -4.03
C THR A 182 -5.28 5.88 -3.27
N VAL A 183 -4.40 6.84 -3.58
CA VAL A 183 -4.19 8.06 -2.77
C VAL A 183 -4.16 9.33 -3.63
N LEU A 184 -3.47 9.30 -4.76
CA LEU A 184 -3.20 10.50 -5.56
C LEU A 184 -4.29 10.76 -6.59
N GLY A 185 -4.60 12.03 -6.82
CA GLY A 185 -5.28 12.47 -8.04
C GLY A 185 -4.31 12.65 -9.21
N VAL A 186 -4.81 13.15 -10.33
CA VAL A 186 -4.07 13.25 -11.60
C VAL A 186 -2.76 14.05 -11.45
N PRO A 187 -2.73 15.28 -10.89
CA PRO A 187 -1.49 16.03 -10.68
C PRO A 187 -0.42 15.27 -9.89
N GLY A 188 -0.82 14.59 -8.82
CA GLY A 188 0.07 13.79 -7.99
C GLY A 188 0.61 12.57 -8.74
N ARG A 189 -0.27 11.82 -9.41
CA ARG A 189 0.11 10.64 -10.21
C ARG A 189 1.08 11.01 -11.34
N THR A 190 0.84 12.13 -12.03
CA THR A 190 1.76 12.66 -13.05
C THR A 190 3.12 13.03 -12.46
N ALA A 191 3.16 13.68 -11.30
CA ALA A 191 4.42 14.04 -10.64
C ALA A 191 5.19 12.80 -10.14
N LEU A 192 4.48 11.80 -9.61
CA LEU A 192 5.05 10.51 -9.21
C LEU A 192 5.70 9.80 -10.42
N ALA A 193 4.98 9.71 -11.54
CA ALA A 193 5.48 9.11 -12.77
C ALA A 193 6.67 9.89 -13.35
N ALA A 194 6.62 11.22 -13.38
CA ALA A 194 7.73 12.05 -13.85
C ALA A 194 8.99 11.87 -12.97
N ALA A 195 8.81 11.74 -11.65
CA ALA A 195 9.91 11.52 -10.73
C ALA A 195 10.50 10.11 -10.87
N LEU A 196 9.68 9.06 -10.90
CA LEU A 196 10.18 7.67 -10.92
C LEU A 196 10.58 7.20 -12.33
N ARG A 197 9.98 7.80 -13.37
CA ARG A 197 10.11 7.40 -14.79
C ARG A 197 9.87 5.89 -14.99
N PRO A 198 8.76 5.31 -14.47
CA PRO A 198 8.44 3.92 -14.73
C PRO A 198 8.14 3.73 -16.22
N ASP A 199 8.44 2.55 -16.76
CA ASP A 199 7.94 2.18 -18.08
C ASP A 199 6.39 2.06 -18.06
N PRO A 200 5.72 2.14 -19.22
CA PRO A 200 4.26 2.07 -19.29
C PRO A 200 3.68 0.78 -18.67
N ALA A 201 4.37 -0.36 -18.82
CA ALA A 201 3.91 -1.63 -18.26
C ALA A 201 3.98 -1.63 -16.73
N ALA A 202 5.02 -1.05 -16.13
CA ALA A 202 5.14 -0.89 -14.68
C ALA A 202 4.04 0.03 -14.12
N LEU A 203 3.72 1.12 -14.81
CA LEU A 203 2.62 1.99 -14.42
C LEU A 203 1.27 1.24 -14.47
N ALA A 204 1.02 0.49 -15.54
CA ALA A 204 -0.17 -0.35 -15.68
C ALA A 204 -0.25 -1.46 -14.60
N ARG A 205 0.88 -2.10 -14.24
CA ARG A 205 0.93 -3.07 -13.13
C ARG A 205 0.63 -2.40 -11.78
N GLY A 206 1.07 -1.16 -11.58
CA GLY A 206 0.71 -0.36 -10.41
C GLY A 206 -0.80 -0.14 -10.30
N ARG A 207 -1.46 0.24 -11.40
CA ARG A 207 -2.92 0.34 -11.48
C ARG A 207 -3.58 -1.00 -11.18
N ALA A 208 -3.07 -2.08 -11.76
CA ALA A 208 -3.60 -3.42 -11.54
C ALA A 208 -3.50 -3.87 -10.07
N HIS A 209 -2.46 -3.47 -9.34
CA HIS A 209 -2.40 -3.72 -7.89
C HIS A 209 -3.47 -2.95 -7.11
N ALA A 210 -3.80 -1.71 -7.51
CA ALA A 210 -4.94 -0.98 -6.93
C ALA A 210 -6.29 -1.66 -7.26
N LEU A 211 -6.45 -2.14 -8.50
CA LEU A 211 -7.62 -2.95 -8.90
C LEU A 211 -7.73 -4.23 -8.06
N ALA A 212 -6.62 -4.97 -7.90
CA ALA A 212 -6.58 -6.19 -7.09
C ALA A 212 -6.99 -5.93 -5.64
N MET A 213 -6.47 -4.86 -5.03
CA MET A 213 -6.87 -4.42 -3.68
C MET A 213 -8.38 -4.18 -3.62
N ALA A 214 -8.95 -3.52 -4.64
CA ALA A 214 -10.36 -3.22 -4.65
C ALA A 214 -11.27 -4.45 -4.85
N CYS A 215 -10.94 -5.28 -5.83
CA CYS A 215 -11.65 -6.52 -6.12
C CYS A 215 -11.62 -7.48 -4.93
N MET A 216 -10.49 -7.61 -4.24
CA MET A 216 -10.43 -8.46 -3.04
C MET A 216 -11.09 -7.80 -1.82
N GLY A 217 -10.96 -6.48 -1.69
CA GLY A 217 -11.41 -5.75 -0.51
C GLY A 217 -12.94 -5.65 -0.40
N ILE A 218 -13.66 -5.41 -1.50
CA ILE A 218 -15.11 -5.17 -1.46
C ILE A 218 -15.87 -6.38 -0.89
N PRO A 219 -15.74 -7.61 -1.43
CA PRO A 219 -16.47 -8.74 -0.88
C PRO A 219 -16.02 -9.07 0.55
N PHE A 220 -14.73 -8.93 0.85
CA PHE A 220 -14.16 -9.23 2.16
C PHE A 220 -14.67 -8.30 3.27
N TYR A 221 -14.72 -6.98 3.02
CA TYR A 221 -15.11 -5.99 4.02
C TYR A 221 -16.61 -5.67 4.06
N ARG A 222 -17.41 -6.28 3.17
CA ARG A 222 -18.86 -6.07 3.03
C ARG A 222 -19.65 -6.01 4.35
N ARG A 223 -19.27 -6.82 5.34
CA ARG A 223 -19.95 -6.90 6.65
C ARG A 223 -19.08 -6.49 7.83
N GLY A 224 -17.86 -6.00 7.57
CA GLY A 224 -16.84 -5.80 8.60
C GLY A 224 -16.59 -4.34 8.91
N ASN A 225 -15.82 -3.67 8.05
CA ASN A 225 -15.29 -2.34 8.31
C ASN A 225 -15.85 -1.34 7.28
N PRO A 226 -16.92 -0.59 7.61
CA PRO A 226 -17.58 0.29 6.66
C PRO A 226 -16.70 1.44 6.17
N ALA A 227 -15.80 1.96 7.01
CA ALA A 227 -14.84 2.99 6.59
C ALA A 227 -13.84 2.45 5.57
N PHE A 228 -13.32 1.24 5.81
CA PHE A 228 -12.41 0.57 4.89
C PHE A 228 -13.12 0.21 3.58
N LEU A 229 -14.37 -0.25 3.65
CA LEU A 229 -15.19 -0.53 2.46
C LEU A 229 -15.43 0.75 1.63
N ALA A 230 -15.77 1.87 2.28
CA ALA A 230 -15.95 3.15 1.60
C ALA A 230 -14.64 3.64 0.94
N MET A 231 -13.49 3.45 1.60
CA MET A 231 -12.18 3.71 0.99
C MET A 231 -12.00 2.89 -0.28
N ILE A 232 -12.25 1.58 -0.21
CA ILE A 232 -12.03 0.68 -1.34
C ILE A 232 -12.95 1.02 -2.52
N HIS A 233 -14.22 1.37 -2.28
CA HIS A 233 -15.10 1.80 -3.37
C HIS A 233 -14.58 3.04 -4.09
N ARG A 234 -13.98 4.00 -3.36
CA ARG A 234 -13.32 5.17 -3.99
C ARG A 234 -12.11 4.75 -4.83
N ILE A 235 -11.30 3.82 -4.33
CA ILE A 235 -10.16 3.26 -5.09
C ILE A 235 -10.66 2.60 -6.38
N LEU A 236 -11.73 1.81 -6.30
CA LEU A 236 -12.29 1.17 -7.49
C LEU A 236 -12.78 2.20 -8.50
N ALA A 237 -13.51 3.22 -8.05
CA ALA A 237 -14.00 4.29 -8.91
C ALA A 237 -12.84 5.03 -9.61
N GLU A 238 -11.76 5.36 -8.88
CA GLU A 238 -10.58 6.02 -9.43
C GLU A 238 -9.87 5.16 -10.49
N VAL A 239 -9.68 3.86 -10.21
CA VAL A 239 -9.10 2.92 -11.17
C VAL A 239 -9.95 2.84 -12.44
N LEU A 240 -11.27 2.76 -12.32
CA LEU A 240 -12.18 2.66 -13.46
C LEU A 240 -12.38 3.99 -14.20
N ALA A 241 -12.20 5.14 -13.56
CA ALA A 241 -12.26 6.44 -14.24
C ALA A 241 -11.07 6.67 -15.19
N HIS A 242 -9.95 5.98 -14.93
CA HIS A 242 -8.71 6.10 -15.68
C HIS A 242 -8.25 4.72 -16.17
N PRO A 243 -8.86 4.17 -17.24
CA PRO A 243 -8.46 2.90 -17.83
C PRO A 243 -7.01 2.94 -18.33
N ALA A 244 -6.40 1.75 -18.43
CA ALA A 244 -5.03 1.57 -18.86
C ALA A 244 -4.77 2.05 -20.30
#